data_AF-A0A1Z2XPG1-F1
#
_entry.id   AF-A0A1Z2XPG1-F1
#
_cell.length_a   1.000
_cell.length_b   1.000
_cell.length_c   1.000
_cell.angle_alpha   90.00
_cell.angle_beta   90.00
_cell.angle_gamma   90.00
#
_symmetry.space_group_name_H-M   'P 1'
#
loop_
_entity.id
_entity.type
_entity.pdbx_description
1 polymer ?
#
loop_
_entity_poly.entity_id
_entity_poly.type
_entity_poly.pdbx_seq_one_letter_code
_entity_poly.pdbx_strand_id
1 'polypeptide(L)'
;MKQPDVPLWRKSMLQHLNLDDILKILYEIAENGDPFGYESSESGYYQDYKEQFDELALGASSLLDALTEHDLREHWDDMAVCLLGQTTTVMGYDSVEMDYYHMTDPYCENLAIKEAQKRLEQLTKADLIRTFRTVMVVLTSFFDIKAAHDCLTSIVQELDERAAIMDRRLKVAFAAKDEAEAKKLLNTLPGRAWVE
;
A
#
# COMPACT_ATOMS: atom_id res chain seq x y z
N MET A 1 32.46 14.04 16.85
CA MET A 1 31.46 12.97 16.63
C MET A 1 32.20 11.67 16.46
N LYS A 2 31.95 10.67 17.31
CA LYS A 2 32.48 9.32 17.10
C LYS A 2 31.81 8.79 15.84
N GLN A 3 32.59 8.40 14.83
CA GLN A 3 32.05 7.69 13.67
C GLN A 3 31.41 6.39 14.17
N PRO A 4 30.20 6.04 13.70
CA PRO A 4 29.59 4.76 14.05
C PRO A 4 30.50 3.61 13.59
N ASP A 5 30.58 2.57 14.42
CA ASP A 5 31.41 1.35 14.20
C ASP A 5 30.97 0.57 12.95
N VAL A 6 29.80 0.91 12.42
CA VAL A 6 29.27 0.42 11.15
C VAL A 6 29.08 1.62 10.22
N PRO A 7 29.62 1.59 8.99
CA PRO A 7 29.40 2.67 8.05
C PRO A 7 27.90 2.86 7.75
N LEU A 8 27.44 4.11 7.75
CA LEU A 8 26.05 4.54 7.53
C LEU A 8 25.41 3.92 6.26
N TRP A 9 26.23 3.61 5.26
CA TRP A 9 25.85 3.04 3.96
C TRP A 9 25.76 1.52 3.92
N ARG A 10 25.95 0.82 5.05
CA ARG A 10 25.84 -0.64 5.12
C ARG A 10 24.38 -1.11 5.18
N LYS A 11 23.44 -0.21 5.49
CA LYS A 11 22.00 -0.45 5.57
C LYS A 11 21.19 0.75 5.05
N SER A 12 21.61 1.39 3.96
CA SER A 12 20.82 2.48 3.37
C SER A 12 19.56 1.93 2.70
N MET A 13 18.44 2.67 2.75
CA MET A 13 17.18 2.28 2.09
C MET A 13 16.58 3.45 1.30
N LEU A 14 15.53 3.21 0.52
CA LEU A 14 14.75 4.28 -0.12
C LEU A 14 13.63 4.78 0.80
N GLN A 15 13.37 6.09 0.78
CA GLN A 15 12.41 6.74 1.69
C GLN A 15 10.98 6.18 1.65
N HIS A 16 10.50 5.71 0.49
CA HIS A 16 9.11 5.26 0.30
C HIS A 16 8.99 3.80 -0.15
N LEU A 17 10.08 3.05 -0.08
CA LEU A 17 10.20 1.72 -0.66
C LEU A 17 10.94 0.76 0.28
N ASN A 18 10.86 1.01 1.60
CA ASN A 18 11.34 0.01 2.54
C ASN A 18 10.41 -1.21 2.49
N LEU A 19 10.97 -2.37 2.84
CA LEU A 19 10.19 -3.60 2.83
C LEU A 19 9.15 -3.62 3.96
N ASP A 20 9.45 -3.01 5.10
CA ASP A 20 8.58 -3.04 6.28
C ASP A 20 7.25 -2.30 6.07
N ASP A 21 7.26 -1.14 5.40
CA ASP A 21 6.04 -0.39 5.05
C ASP A 21 5.24 -1.13 3.98
N ILE A 22 5.91 -1.75 3.00
CA ILE A 22 5.26 -2.60 2.00
C ILE A 22 4.53 -3.77 2.68
N LEU A 23 5.21 -4.47 3.59
CA LEU A 23 4.63 -5.56 4.36
C LEU A 23 3.44 -5.08 5.17
N LYS A 24 3.57 -3.95 5.87
CA LYS A 24 2.48 -3.37 6.66
C LYS A 24 1.26 -3.07 5.81
N ILE A 25 1.42 -2.42 4.65
CA ILE A 25 0.32 -2.12 3.74
C ILE A 25 -0.31 -3.42 3.21
N LEU A 26 0.50 -4.43 2.86
CA LEU A 26 -0.02 -5.73 2.42
C LEU A 26 -0.81 -6.43 3.53
N TYR A 27 -0.37 -6.37 4.79
CA TYR A 27 -1.13 -6.89 5.93
C TYR A 27 -2.46 -6.14 6.09
N GLU A 28 -2.45 -4.81 6.01
CA GLU A 28 -3.69 -4.01 6.07
C GLU A 28 -4.66 -4.40 4.93
N ILE A 29 -4.17 -4.57 3.70
CA ILE A 29 -5.00 -5.01 2.57
C ILE A 29 -5.52 -6.44 2.77
N ALA A 30 -4.69 -7.34 3.29
CA ALA A 30 -5.08 -8.72 3.60
C ALA A 30 -6.15 -8.79 4.70
N GLU A 31 -6.06 -7.95 5.73
CA GLU A 31 -7.04 -7.89 6.82
C GLU A 31 -8.36 -7.20 6.43
N ASN A 32 -8.34 -6.36 5.39
CA ASN A 32 -9.57 -5.72 4.90
C ASN A 32 -10.53 -6.73 4.27
N GLY A 33 -10.03 -7.80 3.67
CA GLY A 33 -10.89 -8.91 3.23
C GLY A 33 -11.20 -9.85 4.38
N ASP A 34 -12.40 -10.43 4.38
CA ASP A 34 -12.76 -11.50 5.32
C ASP A 34 -13.34 -12.69 4.57
N PRO A 35 -12.52 -13.52 3.87
CA PRO A 35 -13.05 -14.62 3.06
C PRO A 35 -13.89 -15.65 3.85
N PHE A 36 -13.84 -15.64 5.19
CA PHE A 36 -14.41 -16.66 6.06
C PHE A 36 -15.48 -16.16 7.06
N GLY A 37 -15.71 -14.86 7.19
CA GLY A 37 -16.57 -14.29 8.23
C GLY A 37 -17.41 -13.12 7.73
N TYR A 38 -18.72 -13.34 7.57
CA TYR A 38 -19.66 -12.21 7.47
C TYR A 38 -20.96 -12.56 8.19
N GLU A 39 -20.94 -12.41 9.51
CA GLU A 39 -22.17 -12.21 10.29
C GLU A 39 -22.21 -10.74 10.73
N SER A 40 -22.19 -9.80 9.80
CA SER A 40 -22.59 -8.42 10.10
C SER A 40 -23.91 -8.11 9.42
N SER A 41 -24.84 -7.55 10.18
CA SER A 41 -26.11 -6.99 9.72
C SER A 41 -25.93 -5.58 9.12
N GLU A 42 -24.71 -5.20 8.73
CA GLU A 42 -24.40 -3.86 8.27
C GLU A 42 -24.73 -3.69 6.79
N SER A 43 -25.78 -2.92 6.51
CA SER A 43 -26.09 -2.47 5.16
C SER A 43 -25.10 -1.37 4.74
N GLY A 44 -24.31 -1.60 3.70
CA GLY A 44 -23.40 -0.60 3.14
C GLY A 44 -22.80 -1.03 1.80
N TYR A 45 -22.28 -0.09 1.02
CA TYR A 45 -21.69 -0.39 -0.29
C TYR A 45 -20.46 -1.31 -0.18
N TYR A 46 -19.82 -1.40 0.98
CA TYR A 46 -18.74 -2.36 1.23
C TYR A 46 -19.14 -3.81 0.91
N GLN A 47 -20.38 -4.19 1.24
CA GLN A 47 -20.87 -5.55 1.00
C GLN A 47 -21.10 -5.83 -0.50
N ASP A 48 -21.37 -4.79 -1.30
CA ASP A 48 -21.55 -4.89 -2.75
C ASP A 48 -20.23 -5.07 -3.50
N TYR A 49 -19.12 -4.62 -2.91
CA TYR A 49 -17.77 -4.74 -3.46
C TYR A 49 -16.92 -5.80 -2.75
N LYS A 50 -17.58 -6.63 -1.95
CA LYS A 50 -16.94 -7.59 -1.06
C LYS A 50 -16.09 -8.61 -1.80
N GLU A 51 -16.62 -9.19 -2.88
CA GLU A 51 -15.88 -10.17 -3.68
C GLU A 51 -14.56 -9.60 -4.21
N GLN A 52 -14.54 -8.31 -4.57
CA GLN A 52 -13.36 -7.60 -5.02
C GLN A 52 -12.37 -7.32 -3.87
N PHE A 53 -12.84 -6.99 -2.67
CA PHE A 53 -11.99 -6.87 -1.48
C PHE A 53 -11.40 -8.23 -1.08
N ASP A 54 -12.18 -9.30 -1.11
CA ASP A 54 -11.73 -10.66 -0.80
C ASP A 54 -10.66 -11.13 -1.82
N GLU A 55 -10.82 -10.83 -3.12
CA GLU A 55 -9.82 -11.13 -4.14
C GLU A 55 -8.51 -10.37 -3.90
N LEU A 56 -8.57 -9.08 -3.56
CA LEU A 56 -7.40 -8.27 -3.24
C LEU A 56 -6.70 -8.76 -1.97
N ALA A 57 -7.47 -9.16 -0.94
CA ALA A 57 -6.93 -9.71 0.29
C ALA A 57 -6.22 -11.06 0.07
N LEU A 58 -6.79 -11.93 -0.76
CA LEU A 58 -6.14 -13.18 -1.19
C LEU A 58 -4.84 -12.90 -1.96
N GLY A 59 -4.85 -11.92 -2.86
CA GLY A 59 -3.66 -11.49 -3.60
C GLY A 59 -2.56 -10.95 -2.67
N ALA A 60 -2.93 -10.10 -1.70
CA ALA A 60 -2.01 -9.56 -0.71
C ALA A 60 -1.43 -10.66 0.20
N SER A 61 -2.27 -11.60 0.66
CA SER A 61 -1.84 -12.75 1.48
C SER A 61 -0.86 -13.65 0.71
N SER A 62 -1.17 -13.93 -0.55
CA SER A 62 -0.29 -14.75 -1.42
C SER A 62 1.07 -14.09 -1.64
N LEU A 63 1.10 -12.75 -1.79
CA LEU A 63 2.34 -12.00 -1.91
C LEU A 63 3.12 -11.99 -0.59
N LEU A 64 2.45 -11.84 0.56
CA LEU A 64 3.07 -11.93 1.89
C LEU A 64 3.73 -13.30 2.13
N ASP A 65 3.05 -14.38 1.78
CA ASP A 65 3.59 -15.74 1.90
C ASP A 65 4.85 -15.90 1.03
N ALA A 66 4.79 -15.46 -0.22
CA ALA A 66 5.93 -15.49 -1.14
C ALA A 66 7.12 -14.65 -0.64
N LEU A 67 6.85 -13.48 -0.05
CA LEU A 67 7.87 -12.61 0.55
C LEU A 67 8.56 -13.29 1.74
N THR A 68 7.79 -14.02 2.55
CA THR A 68 8.28 -14.74 3.72
C THR A 68 9.13 -15.94 3.32
N GLU A 69 8.75 -16.67 2.25
CA GLU A 69 9.47 -17.84 1.76
C GLU A 69 10.84 -17.49 1.12
N HIS A 70 10.94 -16.33 0.48
CA HIS A 70 12.11 -15.96 -0.32
C HIS A 70 13.19 -15.13 0.40
N ASP A 71 13.03 -14.84 1.69
CA ASP A 71 13.95 -14.06 2.54
C ASP A 71 14.62 -12.88 1.82
N LEU A 72 13.79 -11.99 1.29
CA LEU A 72 14.23 -10.84 0.49
C LEU A 72 14.91 -9.75 1.31
N ARG A 73 14.80 -9.81 2.64
CA ARG A 73 15.17 -8.73 3.55
C ARG A 73 16.64 -8.39 3.48
N GLU A 74 17.50 -9.38 3.21
CA GLU A 74 18.95 -9.19 3.12
C GLU A 74 19.36 -8.35 1.89
N HIS A 75 18.64 -8.45 0.78
CA HIS A 75 19.02 -7.83 -0.49
C HIS A 75 18.05 -6.76 -1.00
N TRP A 76 16.90 -6.59 -0.35
CA TRP A 76 15.88 -5.63 -0.74
C TRP A 76 16.44 -4.19 -0.82
N ASP A 77 17.01 -3.73 0.29
CA ASP A 77 17.53 -2.36 0.42
C ASP A 77 18.66 -2.10 -0.59
N ASP A 78 19.59 -3.05 -0.72
CA ASP A 78 20.70 -2.95 -1.67
C ASP A 78 20.20 -2.89 -3.12
N MET A 79 19.21 -3.72 -3.47
CA MET A 79 18.62 -3.74 -4.80
C MET A 79 17.84 -2.45 -5.07
N ALA A 80 16.98 -2.02 -4.14
CA ALA A 80 16.18 -0.81 -4.26
C ALA A 80 17.08 0.44 -4.40
N VAL A 81 18.06 0.61 -3.51
CA VAL A 81 19.00 1.74 -3.54
C VAL A 81 19.86 1.72 -4.79
N CYS A 82 20.38 0.56 -5.21
CA CYS A 82 21.21 0.48 -6.40
C CYS A 82 20.42 0.80 -7.68
N LEU A 83 19.17 0.35 -7.79
CA LEU A 83 18.35 0.52 -9.00
C LEU A 83 17.72 1.91 -9.11
N LEU A 84 17.21 2.45 -7.99
CA LEU A 84 16.35 3.64 -7.99
C LEU A 84 16.96 4.82 -7.22
N GLY A 85 18.07 4.63 -6.49
CA GLY A 85 18.69 5.70 -5.70
C GLY A 85 19.21 6.88 -6.53
N GLN A 86 19.39 6.70 -7.85
CA GLN A 86 19.74 7.82 -8.74
C GLN A 86 18.59 8.80 -8.97
N THR A 87 17.34 8.34 -8.80
CA THR A 87 16.12 9.12 -9.09
C THR A 87 15.31 9.42 -7.84
N THR A 88 15.58 8.74 -6.73
CA THR A 88 14.77 8.76 -5.52
C THR A 88 15.65 8.98 -4.29
N THR A 89 15.13 9.69 -3.29
CA THR A 89 15.84 10.00 -2.03
C THR A 89 16.30 8.73 -1.31
N VAL A 90 17.60 8.68 -1.00
CA VAL A 90 18.21 7.60 -0.21
C VAL A 90 18.33 8.02 1.25
N MET A 91 17.91 7.13 2.15
CA MET A 91 17.98 7.30 3.59
C MET A 91 19.24 6.63 4.14
N GLY A 92 19.88 7.29 5.10
CA GLY A 92 20.95 6.70 5.90
C GLY A 92 20.38 5.90 7.07
N TYR A 93 21.16 4.95 7.58
CA TYR A 93 20.80 4.18 8.77
C TYR A 93 21.69 4.57 9.95
N ASP A 94 21.09 4.92 11.08
CA ASP A 94 21.79 5.14 12.33
C ASP A 94 21.80 3.87 13.17
N SER A 95 22.99 3.30 13.37
CA SER A 95 23.17 2.10 14.20
C SER A 95 22.97 2.35 15.72
N VAL A 96 22.99 3.60 16.16
CA VAL A 96 22.84 3.96 17.58
C VAL A 96 21.37 4.12 17.93
N GLU A 97 20.64 4.88 17.14
CA GLU A 97 19.19 5.10 17.31
C GLU A 97 18.37 3.96 16.67
N MET A 98 19.01 3.11 15.87
CA MET A 98 18.42 1.96 15.16
C MET A 98 17.31 2.37 14.19
N ASP A 99 17.39 3.58 13.65
CA ASP A 99 16.40 4.19 12.77
C ASP A 99 17.02 4.72 11.47
N TYR A 100 16.16 5.25 10.59
CA TYR A 100 16.55 5.81 9.31
C TYR A 100 16.38 7.33 9.32
N TYR A 101 17.34 8.03 8.75
CA TYR A 101 17.35 9.49 8.70
C TYR A 101 17.64 10.01 7.29
N HIS A 102 17.16 11.22 7.01
CA HIS A 102 17.38 11.87 5.73
C HIS A 102 18.85 12.28 5.60
N MET A 103 19.52 11.84 4.53
CA MET A 103 20.88 12.28 4.24
C MET A 103 20.87 13.76 3.81
N THR A 104 21.56 14.62 4.54
CA THR A 104 21.62 16.07 4.22
C THR A 104 22.57 16.41 3.08
N ASP A 105 23.49 15.50 2.73
CA ASP A 105 24.53 15.73 1.72
C ASP A 105 24.35 14.76 0.53
N PRO A 106 24.12 15.26 -0.70
CA PRO A 106 24.06 14.44 -1.91
C PRO A 106 25.31 13.57 -2.15
N TYR A 107 26.46 13.96 -1.61
CA TYR A 107 27.67 13.12 -1.66
C TYR A 107 27.48 11.81 -0.88
N CYS A 108 26.80 11.85 0.27
CA CYS A 108 26.51 10.67 1.07
C CYS A 108 25.52 9.72 0.37
N GLU A 109 24.51 10.26 -0.32
CA GLU A 109 23.58 9.45 -1.11
C GLU A 109 24.30 8.74 -2.26
N ASN A 110 25.15 9.45 -2.99
CA ASN A 110 25.98 8.87 -4.05
C ASN A 110 26.94 7.78 -3.56
N LEU A 111 27.48 7.93 -2.34
CA LEU A 111 28.27 6.89 -1.70
C LEU A 111 27.41 5.67 -1.33
N ALA A 112 26.22 5.86 -0.79
CA ALA A 112 25.31 4.77 -0.45
C ALA A 112 24.94 3.94 -1.69
N ILE A 113 24.64 4.60 -2.80
CA ILE A 113 24.36 3.95 -4.10
C ILE A 113 25.56 3.11 -4.56
N LYS A 114 26.77 3.68 -4.52
CA LYS A 114 28.00 2.96 -4.92
C LYS A 114 28.29 1.76 -4.04
N GLU A 115 27.99 1.86 -2.75
CA GLU A 115 28.25 0.78 -1.79
C GLU A 115 27.21 -0.34 -1.91
N ALA A 116 25.95 -0.01 -2.16
CA ALA A 116 24.92 -0.98 -2.55
C ALA A 116 25.30 -1.70 -3.85
N GLN A 117 25.75 -0.95 -4.87
CA GLN A 117 26.23 -1.51 -6.14
C GLN A 117 27.38 -2.51 -5.90
N LYS A 118 28.39 -2.15 -5.11
CA LYS A 118 29.51 -3.06 -4.80
C LYS A 118 29.06 -4.35 -4.12
N ARG A 119 28.07 -4.29 -3.21
CA ARG A 119 27.53 -5.49 -2.54
C ARG A 119 26.82 -6.40 -3.54
N LEU A 120 26.01 -5.82 -4.43
CA LEU A 120 25.36 -6.59 -5.50
C LEU A 120 26.36 -7.17 -6.51
N GLU A 121 27.45 -6.46 -6.81
CA GLU A 121 28.53 -6.95 -7.68
C GLU A 121 29.29 -8.16 -7.11
N GLN A 122 29.17 -8.44 -5.81
CA GLN A 122 29.73 -9.65 -5.19
C GLN A 122 28.88 -10.90 -5.44
N LEU A 123 27.62 -10.73 -5.85
CA LEU A 123 26.74 -11.85 -6.18
C LEU A 123 27.12 -12.48 -7.53
N THR A 124 26.84 -13.77 -7.69
CA THR A 124 26.97 -14.40 -9.01
C THR A 124 25.97 -13.78 -9.99
N LYS A 125 26.26 -13.81 -11.29
CA LYS A 125 25.30 -13.31 -12.31
C LYS A 125 23.92 -13.98 -12.19
N ALA A 126 23.90 -15.27 -11.84
CA ALA A 126 22.65 -16.01 -11.65
C ALA A 126 21.87 -15.49 -10.43
N ASP A 127 22.56 -15.26 -9.31
CA ASP A 127 21.94 -14.74 -8.09
C ASP A 127 21.48 -13.30 -8.24
N LEU A 128 22.27 -12.46 -8.93
CA LEU A 128 21.88 -11.09 -9.22
C LEU A 128 20.59 -11.05 -10.04
N ILE A 129 20.50 -11.82 -11.13
CA ILE A 129 19.30 -11.89 -11.98
C ILE A 129 18.10 -12.43 -11.20
N ARG A 130 18.31 -13.45 -10.36
CA ARG A 130 17.27 -14.03 -9.50
C ARG A 130 16.73 -12.99 -8.52
N THR A 131 17.62 -12.35 -7.76
CA THR A 131 17.27 -11.34 -6.77
C THR A 131 16.57 -10.14 -7.41
N PHE A 132 17.10 -9.67 -8.54
CA PHE A 132 16.50 -8.60 -9.32
C PHE A 132 15.07 -8.95 -9.77
N ARG A 133 14.88 -10.15 -10.33
CA ARG A 133 13.56 -10.61 -10.76
C ARG A 133 12.59 -10.62 -9.59
N THR A 134 13.00 -11.15 -8.44
CA THR A 134 12.12 -11.23 -7.26
C THR A 134 11.73 -9.84 -6.77
N VAL A 135 12.69 -8.91 -6.61
CA VAL A 135 12.39 -7.54 -6.19
C VAL A 135 11.46 -6.84 -7.18
N MET A 136 11.70 -6.98 -8.48
CA MET A 136 10.83 -6.40 -9.50
C MET A 136 9.41 -6.98 -9.47
N VAL A 137 9.26 -8.30 -9.36
CA VAL A 137 7.95 -8.97 -9.26
C VAL A 137 7.19 -8.48 -8.03
N VAL A 138 7.87 -8.35 -6.88
CA VAL A 138 7.25 -7.83 -5.67
C VAL A 138 6.79 -6.40 -5.88
N LEU A 139 7.66 -5.52 -6.38
CA LEU A 139 7.32 -4.11 -6.62
C LEU A 139 6.11 -3.97 -7.55
N THR A 140 6.11 -4.66 -8.69
CA THR A 140 4.99 -4.58 -9.64
C THR A 140 3.70 -5.13 -9.03
N SER A 141 3.76 -6.30 -8.37
CA SER A 141 2.57 -6.92 -7.77
C SER A 141 2.02 -6.06 -6.63
N PHE A 142 2.89 -5.50 -5.80
CA PHE A 142 2.51 -4.58 -4.73
C PHE A 142 1.82 -3.33 -5.27
N PHE A 143 2.40 -2.67 -6.28
CA PHE A 143 1.79 -1.46 -6.85
C PHE A 143 0.45 -1.75 -7.52
N ASP A 144 0.30 -2.90 -8.18
CA ASP A 144 -0.96 -3.31 -8.80
C ASP A 144 -2.04 -3.55 -7.73
N ILE A 145 -1.74 -4.32 -6.68
CA ILE A 145 -2.66 -4.60 -5.56
C ILE A 145 -3.04 -3.31 -4.85
N LYS A 146 -2.05 -2.47 -4.51
CA LYS A 146 -2.27 -1.21 -3.82
C LYS A 146 -3.13 -0.26 -4.64
N ALA A 147 -2.83 -0.09 -5.93
CA ALA A 147 -3.61 0.80 -6.79
C ALA A 147 -5.06 0.32 -6.94
N ALA A 148 -5.29 -1.00 -7.03
CA ALA A 148 -6.63 -1.56 -7.06
C ALA A 148 -7.39 -1.36 -5.74
N HIS A 149 -6.72 -1.54 -4.60
CA HIS A 149 -7.30 -1.32 -3.26
C HIS A 149 -7.65 0.16 -3.02
N ASP A 150 -6.74 1.08 -3.33
CA ASP A 150 -6.96 2.53 -3.20
C ASP A 150 -8.14 2.98 -4.08
N CYS A 151 -8.21 2.47 -5.31
CA CYS A 151 -9.30 2.76 -6.25
C CYS A 151 -10.64 2.26 -5.70
N LEU A 152 -10.71 1.01 -5.23
CA LEU A 152 -11.93 0.41 -4.70
C LEU A 152 -12.41 1.13 -3.44
N THR A 153 -11.48 1.45 -2.53
CA THR A 153 -11.76 2.21 -1.31
C THR A 153 -12.32 3.60 -1.64
N SER A 154 -11.74 4.28 -2.64
CA SER A 154 -12.24 5.59 -3.09
C SER A 154 -13.66 5.50 -3.67
N ILE A 155 -13.99 4.43 -4.41
CA ILE A 155 -15.33 4.23 -4.98
C ILE A 155 -16.35 4.05 -3.85
N VAL A 156 -16.06 3.20 -2.86
CA VAL A 156 -16.95 2.96 -1.72
C VAL A 156 -17.18 4.24 -0.91
N GLN A 157 -16.11 4.97 -0.60
CA GLN A 157 -16.21 6.24 0.12
C GLN A 157 -17.07 7.26 -0.63
N GLU A 158 -16.90 7.40 -1.95
CA GLU A 158 -17.71 8.32 -2.76
C GLU A 158 -19.20 7.93 -2.74
N LEU A 159 -19.51 6.63 -2.81
CA LEU A 159 -20.88 6.15 -2.76
C LEU A 159 -21.53 6.39 -1.39
N ASP A 160 -20.80 6.15 -0.30
CA ASP A 160 -21.26 6.42 1.07
C ASP A 160 -21.53 7.92 1.28
N GLU A 161 -20.63 8.79 0.82
CA GLU A 161 -20.82 10.25 0.90
C GLU A 161 -22.06 10.71 0.13
N ARG A 162 -22.24 10.20 -1.11
CA ARG A 162 -23.41 10.52 -1.94
C ARG A 162 -24.71 10.03 -1.28
N ALA A 163 -24.71 8.84 -0.69
CA ALA A 163 -25.85 8.32 0.04
C ALA A 163 -26.18 9.19 1.27
N ALA A 164 -25.17 9.58 2.05
CA ALA A 164 -25.35 10.45 3.22
C ALA A 164 -25.90 11.85 2.85
N ILE A 165 -25.41 12.45 1.76
CA ILE A 165 -25.95 13.73 1.26
C ILE A 165 -27.41 13.56 0.85
N MET A 166 -27.74 12.47 0.18
CA MET A 166 -29.10 12.21 -0.29
C MET A 166 -30.07 12.01 0.87
N ASP A 167 -29.70 11.21 1.87
CA ASP A 167 -30.50 11.01 3.08
C ASP A 167 -30.76 12.34 3.82
N ARG A 168 -29.75 13.20 3.94
CA ARG A 168 -29.92 14.55 4.50
C ARG A 168 -30.92 15.38 3.71
N ARG A 169 -30.85 15.38 2.38
CA ARG A 169 -31.79 16.13 1.52
C ARG A 169 -33.21 15.57 1.62
N LEU A 170 -33.34 14.25 1.66
CA LEU A 170 -34.63 13.57 1.83
C LEU A 170 -35.29 13.96 3.15
N LYS A 171 -34.53 13.94 4.25
CA LYS A 171 -34.99 14.38 5.58
C LYS A 171 -35.46 15.83 5.60
N VAL A 172 -34.75 16.74 4.90
CA VAL A 172 -35.16 18.14 4.76
C VAL A 172 -36.45 18.28 3.95
N ALA A 173 -36.58 17.59 2.83
CA ALA A 173 -37.79 17.62 1.99
C ALA A 173 -39.02 17.08 2.75
N PHE A 174 -38.86 15.98 3.50
CA PHE A 174 -39.93 15.45 4.35
C PHE A 174 -40.30 16.40 5.48
N ALA A 175 -39.32 17.04 6.14
CA ALA A 175 -39.57 18.05 7.18
C ALA A 175 -40.32 19.28 6.62
N ALA A 176 -40.02 19.67 5.39
CA ALA A 176 -40.69 20.77 4.68
C ALA A 176 -42.07 20.40 4.11
N LYS A 177 -42.47 19.12 4.16
CA LYS A 177 -43.67 18.56 3.50
C LYS A 177 -43.71 18.83 1.99
N ASP A 178 -42.55 18.95 1.36
CA ASP A 178 -42.45 19.08 -0.09
C ASP A 178 -42.44 17.69 -0.75
N GLU A 179 -43.65 17.18 -1.01
CA GLU A 179 -43.84 15.87 -1.65
C GLU A 179 -43.28 15.81 -3.07
N ALA A 180 -43.18 16.93 -3.77
CA ALA A 180 -42.69 16.97 -5.14
C ALA A 180 -41.16 16.81 -5.18
N GLU A 181 -40.44 17.51 -4.30
CA GLU A 181 -39.00 17.33 -4.15
C GLU A 181 -38.65 15.94 -3.59
N ALA A 182 -39.40 15.45 -2.60
CA ALA A 182 -39.20 14.10 -2.06
C ALA A 182 -39.39 13.01 -3.13
N LYS A 183 -40.48 13.06 -3.92
CA LYS A 183 -40.71 12.11 -5.03
C LYS A 183 -39.63 12.20 -6.11
N LYS A 184 -39.14 13.41 -6.41
CA LYS A 184 -38.07 13.61 -7.38
C LYS A 184 -36.76 12.97 -6.91
N LEU A 185 -36.41 13.13 -5.63
CA LEU A 185 -35.22 12.53 -5.02
C LEU A 185 -35.35 11.00 -4.93
N LEU A 186 -36.53 10.50 -4.57
CA LEU A 186 -36.81 9.07 -4.54
C LEU A 186 -36.71 8.41 -5.93
N ASN A 187 -37.12 9.11 -6.98
CA ASN A 187 -37.02 8.63 -8.36
C ASN A 187 -35.59 8.67 -8.92
N THR A 188 -34.67 9.40 -8.28
CA THR A 188 -33.24 9.39 -8.63
C THR A 188 -32.45 8.31 -7.92
N LEU A 189 -33.07 7.57 -6.98
CA LEU A 189 -32.41 6.47 -6.30
C LEU A 189 -32.26 5.27 -7.24
N PRO A 190 -31.07 4.63 -7.28
CA PRO A 190 -30.96 3.28 -7.82
C PRO A 190 -31.91 2.37 -7.04
N GLY A 191 -32.53 1.39 -7.71
CA GLY A 191 -33.66 0.59 -7.18
C GLY A 191 -33.45 -0.14 -5.84
N ARG A 192 -32.24 -0.13 -5.26
CA ARG A 192 -31.90 -0.72 -3.96
C ARG A 192 -32.23 0.14 -2.73
N ALA A 193 -32.52 1.43 -2.87
CA ALA A 193 -32.93 2.24 -1.71
C ALA A 193 -34.36 1.93 -1.19
N TRP A 194 -34.99 0.90 -1.76
CA TRP A 194 -36.35 0.46 -1.46
C TRP A 194 -36.41 -0.91 -0.78
N VAL A 195 -35.26 -1.56 -0.51
CA VAL A 195 -35.23 -2.89 0.10
C VAL A 195 -34.76 -2.75 1.55
N GLU A 196 -35.73 -2.55 2.44
CA GLU A 196 -35.65 -2.90 3.86
C GLU A 196 -35.75 -4.42 4.05
#